data_AF-A0A811VAH0-F1
#
_entry.id   AF-A0A811VAH0-F1
#
_cell.length_a   1.000
_cell.length_b   1.000
_cell.length_c   1.000
_cell.angle_alpha   90.00
_cell.angle_beta   90.00
_cell.angle_gamma   90.00
#
_symmetry.space_group_name_H-M   'P 1'
#
loop_
_entity.id
_entity.type
_entity.pdbx_description
1 polymer ?
#
loop_
_entity_poly.entity_id
_entity_poly.type
_entity_poly.pdbx_seq_one_letter_code
_entity_poly.pdbx_strand_id
1 'polypeptide(L)'
;MFKYLVFFVAIGLSTAVIPHRPFYGQNSGGRSSSSRVSGDEAHAEIKAMHSDVRPDGFEYALETSNGIQAAHSGDQQGNAHGDFQWVSPEGEHVQISYIADENGYQPKSDLLPTPPPIPEAILRALEYIRTHPPKEEPERRASSSSSSYSAPKKSPTTRKSTIRRKY
;
A
#
# COMPACT_ATOMS: atom_id res chain seq x y z
N MET A 1 19.43 11.80 -35.10
CA MET A 1 18.06 11.70 -35.66
C MET A 1 17.20 10.90 -34.68
N PHE A 2 16.60 11.56 -33.69
CA PHE A 2 15.72 10.89 -32.72
C PHE A 2 14.26 11.16 -33.11
N LYS A 3 13.51 10.07 -33.32
CA LYS A 3 12.11 10.07 -33.75
C LYS A 3 11.22 10.21 -32.52
N TYR A 4 10.43 11.28 -32.45
CA TYR A 4 9.36 11.42 -31.47
C TYR A 4 8.24 10.42 -31.78
N LEU A 5 7.92 9.56 -30.82
CA LEU A 5 6.71 8.73 -30.86
C LEU A 5 5.65 9.45 -30.00
N VAL A 6 4.76 10.16 -30.68
CA VAL A 6 3.58 10.80 -30.08
C VAL A 6 2.51 9.72 -29.88
N PHE A 7 2.19 9.39 -28.64
CA PHE A 7 1.00 8.60 -28.31
C PHE A 7 -0.17 9.56 -28.07
N PHE A 8 -1.06 9.67 -29.07
CA PHE A 8 -2.40 10.23 -28.89
C PHE A 8 -3.27 9.21 -28.15
N VAL A 9 -3.59 9.45 -26.89
CA VAL A 9 -4.69 8.77 -26.21
C VAL A 9 -5.97 9.53 -26.52
N ALA A 10 -6.76 9.02 -27.46
CA ALA A 10 -8.11 9.47 -27.72
C ALA A 10 -9.04 8.93 -26.62
N ILE A 11 -9.44 9.78 -25.68
CA ILE A 11 -10.55 9.49 -24.77
C ILE A 11 -11.85 9.79 -25.54
N GLY A 12 -12.49 8.74 -26.05
CA GLY A 12 -13.83 8.83 -26.60
C GLY A 12 -14.84 9.11 -25.48
N LEU A 13 -15.37 10.33 -25.43
CA LEU A 13 -16.57 10.67 -24.67
C LEU A 13 -17.78 10.11 -25.41
N SER A 14 -18.25 8.93 -24.99
CA SER A 14 -19.56 8.42 -25.39
C SER A 14 -20.63 9.09 -24.54
N THR A 15 -21.28 10.11 -25.07
CA THR A 15 -22.46 10.71 -24.43
C THR A 15 -23.67 9.82 -24.68
N ALA A 16 -23.97 8.91 -23.74
CA ALA A 16 -25.25 8.23 -23.74
C ALA A 16 -26.35 9.23 -23.35
N VAL A 17 -27.20 9.59 -24.30
CA VAL A 17 -28.44 10.36 -24.08
C VAL A 17 -29.39 9.49 -23.26
N ILE A 18 -29.57 9.81 -21.98
CA ILE A 18 -30.54 9.19 -21.09
C ILE A 18 -31.88 9.92 -21.28
N PRO A 19 -32.97 9.26 -21.72
CA PRO A 19 -34.27 9.91 -21.85
C PRO A 19 -34.88 10.15 -20.46
N HIS A 20 -35.08 11.43 -20.11
CA HIS A 20 -35.78 11.84 -18.89
C HIS A 20 -37.26 11.42 -18.96
N ARG A 21 -37.68 10.51 -18.07
CA ARG A 21 -39.10 10.27 -17.77
C ARG A 21 -39.50 11.19 -16.61
N PRO A 22 -40.54 12.03 -16.74
CA PRO A 22 -41.00 12.84 -15.62
C PRO A 22 -41.79 11.97 -14.65
N PHE A 23 -41.29 11.84 -13.42
CA PHE A 23 -42.07 11.31 -12.30
C PHE A 23 -42.76 12.48 -11.60
N TYR A 24 -44.10 12.48 -11.61
CA TYR A 24 -44.90 13.37 -10.78
C TYR A 24 -44.79 12.92 -9.31
N GLY A 25 -44.52 13.88 -8.42
CA GLY A 25 -44.25 13.62 -7.01
C GLY A 25 -45.45 13.11 -6.21
N GLN A 26 -45.13 12.54 -5.04
CA GLN A 26 -46.03 12.52 -3.90
C GLN A 26 -45.23 12.79 -2.63
N ASN A 27 -45.61 13.89 -1.97
CA ASN A 27 -45.12 14.39 -0.72
C ASN A 27 -45.77 13.61 0.44
N SER A 28 -44.99 13.08 1.39
CA SER A 28 -45.46 12.77 2.74
C SER A 28 -44.36 13.02 3.75
N GLY A 29 -44.66 13.94 4.67
CA GLY A 29 -43.69 14.51 5.60
C GLY A 29 -43.17 13.53 6.65
N GLY A 30 -41.90 13.74 6.98
CA GLY A 30 -41.26 13.23 8.19
C GLY A 30 -40.21 14.26 8.61
N ARG A 31 -40.35 14.78 9.83
CA ARG A 31 -39.32 15.62 10.46
C ARG A 31 -38.13 14.71 10.79
N SER A 32 -37.04 14.85 10.05
CA SER A 32 -35.73 14.32 10.45
C SER A 32 -34.74 15.47 10.48
N SER A 33 -34.44 15.91 11.70
CA SER A 33 -33.22 16.64 12.02
C SER A 33 -32.02 15.72 11.77
N SER A 34 -31.44 15.77 10.58
CA SER A 34 -30.04 15.45 10.26
C SER A 34 -29.92 15.20 8.75
N SER A 35 -29.67 16.25 7.99
CA SER A 35 -29.17 16.12 6.62
C SER A 35 -28.59 17.46 6.16
N ARG A 36 -27.42 17.84 6.71
CA ARG A 36 -26.52 18.74 5.98
C ARG A 36 -25.88 18.01 4.78
N VAL A 37 -26.06 16.69 4.67
CA VAL A 37 -25.69 15.85 3.52
C VAL A 37 -26.65 16.06 2.33
N SER A 38 -27.13 17.27 2.07
CA SER A 38 -28.16 17.53 1.05
C SER A 38 -27.76 18.70 0.16
N GLY A 39 -27.30 18.38 -1.04
CA GLY A 39 -27.03 19.32 -2.12
C GLY A 39 -25.54 19.65 -2.29
N ASP A 40 -24.89 20.16 -1.25
CA ASP A 40 -23.59 20.83 -1.38
C ASP A 40 -22.43 19.87 -1.71
N GLU A 41 -22.46 18.61 -1.26
CA GLU A 41 -21.39 17.64 -1.54
C GLU A 41 -21.31 17.25 -3.03
N ALA A 42 -22.45 17.15 -3.71
CA ALA A 42 -22.50 16.81 -5.13
C ALA A 42 -22.12 17.99 -6.04
N HIS A 43 -22.11 19.21 -5.48
CA HIS A 43 -21.77 20.46 -6.16
C HIS A 43 -20.41 20.99 -5.70
N ALA A 44 -19.51 20.13 -5.21
CA ALA A 44 -18.17 20.52 -4.81
C ALA A 44 -17.41 21.15 -5.99
N GLU A 45 -16.85 22.32 -5.76
CA GLU A 45 -16.06 23.08 -6.74
C GLU A 45 -14.58 23.00 -6.38
N ILE A 46 -13.69 23.08 -7.37
CA ILE A 46 -12.25 23.18 -7.12
C ILE A 46 -11.94 24.61 -6.66
N LYS A 47 -11.45 24.75 -5.42
CA LYS A 47 -10.98 26.03 -4.86
C LYS A 47 -9.55 26.34 -5.29
N ALA A 48 -8.69 25.33 -5.23
CA ALA A 48 -7.30 25.44 -5.63
C ALA A 48 -6.84 24.15 -6.31
N MET A 49 -6.03 24.29 -7.34
CA MET A 49 -5.36 23.18 -7.99
C MET A 49 -3.97 23.64 -8.39
N HIS A 50 -2.96 22.89 -7.98
CA HIS A 50 -1.57 23.05 -8.37
C HIS A 50 -1.12 21.76 -9.04
N SER A 51 -0.41 21.87 -10.15
CA SER A 51 0.16 20.74 -10.87
C SER A 51 1.41 21.23 -11.58
N ASP A 52 2.55 20.71 -11.14
CA ASP A 52 3.86 21.02 -11.71
C ASP A 52 4.58 19.71 -11.99
N VAL A 53 5.09 19.57 -13.21
CA VAL A 53 5.84 18.39 -13.63
C VAL A 53 7.18 18.87 -14.14
N ARG A 54 8.23 18.46 -13.44
CA ARG A 54 9.59 18.88 -13.67
C ARG A 54 10.45 17.67 -14.03
N PRO A 55 11.64 17.87 -14.62
CA PRO A 55 12.57 16.77 -14.81
C PRO A 55 12.98 16.11 -13.48
N ASP A 56 12.95 16.87 -12.39
CA ASP A 56 13.35 16.44 -11.04
C ASP A 56 12.24 15.79 -10.21
N GLY A 57 11.01 15.77 -10.71
CA GLY A 57 9.89 15.25 -9.96
C GLY A 57 8.56 15.85 -10.40
N PHE A 58 7.55 15.67 -9.56
CA PHE A 58 6.26 16.31 -9.75
C PHE A 58 5.69 16.77 -8.43
N GLU A 59 4.83 17.78 -8.49
CA GLU A 59 4.02 18.24 -7.38
C GLU A 59 2.59 18.42 -7.86
N TYR A 60 1.64 17.97 -7.03
CA TYR A 60 0.23 18.09 -7.26
C TYR A 60 -0.45 18.47 -5.95
N ALA A 61 -1.33 19.46 -5.99
CA ALA A 61 -2.20 19.79 -4.87
C ALA A 61 -3.60 20.10 -5.37
N LEU A 62 -4.61 19.68 -4.62
CA LEU A 62 -6.02 19.91 -4.91
C LEU A 62 -6.72 20.30 -3.61
N GLU A 63 -7.57 21.31 -3.69
CA GLU A 63 -8.51 21.68 -2.65
C GLU A 63 -9.89 21.92 -3.27
N THR A 64 -10.93 21.33 -2.68
CA THR A 64 -12.32 21.49 -3.10
C THR A 64 -13.15 22.26 -2.07
N SER A 65 -14.31 22.77 -2.49
CA SER A 65 -15.18 23.58 -1.65
C SER A 65 -15.76 22.83 -0.45
N ASN A 66 -15.97 21.52 -0.59
CA ASN A 66 -16.46 20.62 0.45
C ASN A 66 -15.36 20.08 1.39
N GLY A 67 -14.13 20.62 1.31
CA GLY A 67 -13.07 20.31 2.27
C GLY A 67 -12.25 19.07 1.93
N ILE A 68 -12.33 18.55 0.70
CA ILE A 68 -11.37 17.54 0.22
C ILE A 68 -10.06 18.27 -0.07
N GLN A 69 -8.96 17.76 0.49
CA GLN A 69 -7.62 18.22 0.16
C GLN A 69 -6.75 17.02 -0.19
N ALA A 70 -5.95 17.17 -1.22
CA ALA A 70 -5.02 16.15 -1.67
C ALA A 70 -3.71 16.81 -2.06
N ALA A 71 -2.58 16.33 -1.55
CA ALA A 71 -1.25 16.76 -1.99
C ALA A 71 -0.40 15.53 -2.29
N HIS A 72 0.29 15.55 -3.42
CA HIS A 72 1.10 14.43 -3.90
C HIS A 72 2.37 15.02 -4.50
N SER A 73 3.51 14.44 -4.17
CA SER A 73 4.75 14.77 -4.86
C SER A 73 5.60 13.52 -5.07
N GLY A 74 6.53 13.60 -6.00
CA GLY A 74 7.49 12.55 -6.23
C GLY A 74 8.79 13.09 -6.80
N ASP A 75 9.85 12.30 -6.68
CA ASP A 75 11.22 12.63 -7.09
C ASP A 75 11.67 11.83 -8.32
N GLN A 76 12.87 12.15 -8.84
CA GLN A 76 13.48 11.41 -9.96
C GLN A 76 13.79 9.96 -9.65
N GLN A 77 13.96 9.62 -8.37
CA GLN A 77 14.30 8.27 -7.95
C GLN A 77 13.06 7.35 -7.95
N GLY A 78 11.87 7.92 -8.19
CA GLY A 78 10.61 7.20 -8.22
C GLY A 78 9.98 7.07 -6.83
N ASN A 79 10.51 7.77 -5.82
CA ASN A 79 9.82 7.88 -4.55
C ASN A 79 8.66 8.87 -4.70
N ALA A 80 7.56 8.59 -4.04
CA ALA A 80 6.42 9.48 -3.99
C ALA A 80 5.86 9.54 -2.57
N HIS A 81 5.31 10.68 -2.19
CA HIS A 81 4.59 10.83 -0.94
C HIS A 81 3.39 11.72 -1.16
N GLY A 82 2.41 11.59 -0.28
CA GLY A 82 1.24 12.42 -0.36
C GLY A 82 0.37 12.31 0.86
N ASP A 83 -0.59 13.22 0.92
CA ASP A 83 -1.64 13.27 1.90
C ASP A 83 -2.99 13.48 1.21
N PHE A 84 -4.02 12.90 1.82
CA PHE A 84 -5.39 13.01 1.38
C PHE A 84 -6.26 13.15 2.63
N GLN A 85 -7.09 14.19 2.64
CA GLN A 85 -8.04 14.42 3.71
C GLN A 85 -9.41 14.81 3.19
N TRP A 86 -10.44 14.43 3.94
CA TRP A 86 -11.82 14.82 3.68
C TRP A 86 -12.61 14.82 4.98
N VAL A 87 -13.81 15.40 4.93
CA VAL A 87 -14.79 15.31 6.01
C VAL A 87 -15.78 14.22 5.64
N SER A 88 -15.95 13.23 6.52
CA SER A 88 -16.91 12.15 6.31
C SER A 88 -18.35 12.68 6.41
N PRO A 89 -19.35 11.96 5.85
CA PRO A 89 -20.77 12.33 6.01
C PRO A 89 -21.23 12.46 7.47
N GLU A 90 -20.53 11.79 8.38
CA GLU A 90 -20.73 11.81 9.84
C GLU A 90 -20.06 13.02 10.52
N GLY A 91 -19.30 13.83 9.77
CA GLY A 91 -18.58 15.01 10.25
C GLY A 91 -17.19 14.72 10.81
N GLU A 92 -16.66 13.52 10.62
CA GLU A 92 -15.32 13.16 11.07
C GLU A 92 -14.26 13.61 10.06
N HIS A 93 -13.19 14.24 10.54
CA HIS A 93 -12.04 14.58 9.69
C HIS A 93 -11.20 13.33 9.47
N VAL A 94 -11.16 12.86 8.24
CA VAL A 94 -10.35 11.72 7.85
C VAL A 94 -9.09 12.23 7.19
N GLN A 95 -7.93 11.74 7.64
CA GLN A 95 -6.64 12.03 7.03
C GLN A 95 -5.85 10.74 6.80
N ILE A 96 -5.31 10.59 5.60
CA ILE A 96 -4.36 9.55 5.22
C ILE A 96 -3.12 10.21 4.65
N SER A 97 -1.96 9.79 5.11
CA SER A 97 -0.67 10.10 4.50
C SER A 97 -0.02 8.82 4.00
N TYR A 98 0.85 8.91 3.01
CA TYR A 98 1.58 7.76 2.52
C TYR A 98 3.00 8.11 2.09
N ILE A 99 3.85 7.10 2.14
CA ILE A 99 5.18 7.11 1.51
C ILE A 99 5.24 5.89 0.59
N ALA A 100 5.67 6.11 -0.65
CA ALA A 100 5.90 5.09 -1.65
C ALA A 100 7.39 5.16 -2.02
N ASP A 101 8.15 4.13 -1.64
CA ASP A 101 9.58 4.02 -1.86
C ASP A 101 9.95 2.60 -2.32
N GLU A 102 11.24 2.25 -2.28
CA GLU A 102 11.72 0.90 -2.60
C GLU A 102 11.11 -0.20 -1.73
N ASN A 103 10.60 0.14 -0.54
CA ASN A 103 9.91 -0.79 0.36
C ASN A 103 8.39 -0.87 0.08
N GLY A 104 7.90 -0.18 -0.96
CA GLY A 104 6.52 -0.20 -1.41
C GLY A 104 5.67 0.92 -0.82
N TYR A 105 4.35 0.76 -0.89
CA TYR A 105 3.38 1.74 -0.42
C TYR A 105 3.08 1.57 1.08
N GLN A 106 3.35 2.61 1.86
CA GLN A 106 3.24 2.62 3.32
C GLN A 106 2.27 3.72 3.76
N PRO A 107 0.96 3.42 3.85
CA PRO A 107 -0.03 4.39 4.31
C PRO A 107 -0.04 4.50 5.83
N LYS A 108 -0.34 5.70 6.33
CA LYS A 108 -0.51 6.03 7.74
C LYS A 108 -1.81 6.81 7.91
N SER A 109 -2.68 6.31 8.75
CA SER A 109 -3.94 6.96 9.17
C SER A 109 -4.44 6.31 10.44
N ASP A 110 -5.15 7.08 11.26
CA ASP A 110 -5.83 6.60 12.47
C ASP A 110 -6.97 5.60 12.14
N LEU A 111 -7.46 5.61 10.90
CA LEU A 111 -8.47 4.66 10.41
C LEU A 111 -7.88 3.30 10.04
N LEU A 112 -6.56 3.19 9.86
CA LEU A 112 -5.97 1.91 9.49
C LEU A 112 -6.00 0.96 10.69
N PRO A 113 -6.33 -0.32 10.47
CA PRO A 113 -6.26 -1.32 11.51
C PRO A 113 -4.86 -1.36 12.13
N THR A 114 -4.75 -0.99 13.39
CA THR A 114 -3.49 -1.14 14.12
C THR A 114 -3.32 -2.61 14.52
N PRO A 115 -2.12 -3.19 14.39
CA PRO A 115 -1.87 -4.52 14.92
C PRO A 115 -2.16 -4.53 16.44
N PRO A 116 -2.61 -5.69 16.98
CA PRO A 116 -2.87 -5.80 18.40
C PRO A 116 -1.62 -5.46 19.21
N PRO A 117 -1.78 -4.90 20.42
CA PRO A 117 -0.65 -4.57 21.28
C PRO A 117 0.20 -5.82 21.58
N ILE A 118 1.51 -5.61 21.75
CA ILE A 118 2.45 -6.69 22.06
C ILE A 118 1.99 -7.40 23.35
N PRO A 119 1.84 -8.74 23.36
CA PRO A 119 1.43 -9.48 24.54
C PRO A 119 2.37 -9.26 25.73
N GLU A 120 1.81 -9.15 26.95
CA GLU A 120 2.57 -8.94 28.19
C GLU A 120 3.65 -10.00 28.43
N ALA A 121 3.45 -11.23 27.95
CA ALA A 121 4.44 -12.29 28.05
C ALA A 121 5.77 -11.94 27.37
N ILE A 122 5.73 -11.24 26.24
CA ILE A 122 6.93 -10.80 25.51
C ILE A 122 7.63 -9.69 26.30
N LEU A 123 6.87 -8.74 26.85
CA LEU A 123 7.43 -7.70 27.72
C LEU A 123 8.11 -8.31 28.96
N ARG A 124 7.47 -9.31 29.59
CA ARG A 124 8.07 -10.05 30.71
C ARG A 124 9.33 -10.81 30.31
N ALA A 125 9.33 -11.43 29.13
CA ALA A 125 10.50 -12.15 28.63
C ALA A 125 11.68 -11.21 28.34
N LEU A 126 11.41 -10.03 27.75
CA LEU A 126 12.43 -9.01 27.52
C LEU A 126 13.00 -8.47 28.83
N GLU A 127 12.13 -8.20 29.81
CA GLU A 127 12.55 -7.78 31.15
C GLU A 127 13.38 -8.85 31.86
N TYR A 128 13.00 -10.12 31.71
CA TYR A 128 13.77 -11.24 32.23
C TYR A 128 15.16 -11.31 31.58
N ILE A 129 15.26 -11.27 30.25
CA ILE A 129 16.55 -11.25 29.54
C ILE A 129 17.42 -10.06 29.97
N ARG A 130 16.82 -8.88 30.13
CA ARG A 130 17.51 -7.66 30.59
C ARG A 130 18.08 -7.81 32.00
N THR A 131 17.33 -8.44 32.89
CA THR A 131 17.70 -8.61 34.31
C THR A 131 18.52 -9.86 34.59
N HIS A 132 18.56 -10.79 33.65
CA HIS A 132 19.31 -12.05 33.73
C HIS A 132 20.36 -12.09 32.61
N PRO A 133 21.46 -11.31 32.73
CA PRO A 133 22.54 -11.36 31.77
C PRO A 133 23.07 -12.80 31.64
N PRO A 134 23.48 -13.23 30.43
CA PRO A 134 24.07 -14.54 30.24
C PRO A 134 25.22 -14.71 31.23
N LYS A 135 25.17 -15.77 32.04
CA LYS A 135 26.31 -16.13 32.86
C LYS A 135 27.44 -16.50 31.91
N GLU A 136 28.62 -15.91 32.09
CA GLU A 136 29.84 -16.34 31.40
C GLU A 136 30.01 -17.84 31.68
N GLU A 137 29.68 -18.68 30.70
CA GLU A 137 29.98 -20.10 30.77
C GLU A 137 31.51 -20.17 30.77
N PRO A 138 32.15 -20.71 31.82
CA PRO A 138 33.60 -20.82 31.83
C PRO A 138 34.00 -21.55 30.56
N GLU A 139 34.86 -20.94 29.74
CA GLU A 139 35.36 -21.49 28.48
C GLU A 139 35.52 -23.00 28.65
N ARG A 140 34.61 -23.79 28.06
CA ARG A 140 34.83 -25.22 27.95
C ARG A 140 36.00 -25.35 27.01
N ARG A 141 37.18 -25.39 27.64
CA ARG A 141 38.47 -25.68 27.05
C ARG A 141 38.27 -26.60 25.87
N ALA A 142 38.76 -26.12 24.73
CA ALA A 142 38.98 -26.89 23.52
C ALA A 142 39.15 -28.39 23.80
N SER A 143 38.07 -29.16 23.63
CA SER A 143 38.14 -30.61 23.50
C SER A 143 37.51 -30.95 22.18
N SER A 144 38.39 -31.00 21.18
CA SER A 144 38.21 -31.61 19.88
C SER A 144 37.25 -32.81 19.89
N SER A 145 36.08 -32.64 19.30
CA SER A 145 35.42 -33.73 18.60
C SER A 145 35.13 -33.24 17.19
N SER A 146 36.14 -33.40 16.32
CA SER A 146 35.94 -33.38 14.87
C SER A 146 34.95 -34.48 14.52
N SER A 147 33.66 -34.15 14.47
CA SER A 147 32.66 -35.01 13.83
C SER A 147 32.91 -34.93 12.33
N SER A 148 33.81 -35.78 11.84
CA SER A 148 34.08 -35.97 10.42
C SER A 148 32.78 -36.37 9.73
N TYR A 149 32.18 -35.43 9.00
CA TYR A 149 31.09 -35.71 8.07
C TYR A 149 31.62 -36.66 6.99
N SER A 150 31.26 -37.94 7.07
CA SER A 150 31.55 -38.91 6.03
C SER A 150 30.45 -38.83 4.98
N ALA A 151 30.76 -38.25 3.81
CA ALA A 151 29.83 -38.15 2.70
C ALA A 151 29.40 -39.56 2.23
N PRO A 152 28.11 -39.81 1.97
CA PRO A 152 27.66 -41.10 1.47
C PRO A 152 28.23 -41.37 0.06
N LYS A 153 28.87 -42.54 -0.12
CA LYS A 153 29.41 -42.98 -1.41
C LYS A 153 28.26 -43.18 -2.41
N LYS A 154 28.27 -42.41 -3.52
CA LYS A 154 27.37 -42.64 -4.66
C LYS A 154 27.59 -44.05 -5.22
N SER A 155 26.52 -44.84 -5.29
CA SER A 155 26.47 -46.14 -5.95
C SER A 155 26.66 -45.97 -7.47
N PRO A 156 27.56 -46.73 -8.12
CA PRO A 156 27.69 -46.70 -9.57
C PRO A 156 26.53 -47.47 -10.21
N THR A 157 25.59 -46.76 -10.84
CA THR A 157 24.54 -47.38 -11.65
C THR A 157 25.14 -47.83 -12.98
N THR A 158 25.53 -49.10 -13.06
CA THR A 158 25.95 -49.76 -14.30
C THR A 158 24.76 -49.85 -15.27
N ARG A 159 24.75 -49.00 -16.31
CA ARG A 159 23.87 -49.19 -17.48
C ARG A 159 24.37 -50.41 -18.27
N LYS A 160 23.69 -51.55 -18.16
CA LYS A 160 23.88 -52.67 -19.08
C LYS A 160 23.32 -52.31 -20.46
N SER A 161 24.22 -52.06 -21.40
CA SER A 161 23.94 -51.99 -22.83
C SER A 161 23.69 -53.41 -23.36
N THR A 162 22.44 -53.75 -23.66
CA THR A 162 22.12 -54.97 -24.43
C THR A 162 21.64 -54.57 -25.80
N ILE A 163 22.55 -54.66 -26.76
CA ILE A 163 22.29 -54.64 -28.19
C ILE A 163 21.56 -55.94 -28.55
N ARG A 164 20.35 -55.86 -29.11
CA ARG A 164 19.75 -56.96 -29.86
C ARG A 164 19.37 -56.48 -31.25
N ARG A 165 20.27 -56.80 -32.19
CA ARG A 165 20.04 -56.80 -33.65
C ARG A 165 19.34 -58.11 -34.02
N LYS A 166 18.53 -58.11 -35.09
CA LYS A 166 17.97 -59.21 -35.92
C LYS A 166 16.45 -59.05 -36.08
N TYR A 167 15.84 -59.13 -37.26
CA TYR A 167 16.27 -59.26 -38.66
C TYR A 167 15.29 -58.45 -39.51
#